data_AF-R9ILA7-F1
#
_entry.id   AF-R9ILA7-F1
#
_cell.length_a   1.000
_cell.length_b   1.000
_cell.length_c   1.000
_cell.angle_alpha   90.00
_cell.angle_beta   90.00
_cell.angle_gamma   90.00
#
_symmetry.space_group_name_H-M   'P 1'
#
loop_
_entity.id
_entity.type
_entity.pdbx_description
1 polymer ?
#
loop_
_entity_poly.entity_id
_entity_poly.type
_entity_poly.pdbx_seq_one_letter_code
_entity_poly.pdbx_strand_id
1 'polypeptide(L)'
;MILSTDKMVFVTDSEDSDEYIENLRTEYDTNCYRIQINKTLNPPYYQLSHEWKEGKRKLNNCLFASSKLEKIVNYINQNIQ
;
A
#
# COMPACT_ATOMS: atom_id res chain seq x y z
N MET A 1 6.68 -1.80 -9.81
CA MET A 1 5.28 -1.73 -10.24
C MET A 1 4.76 -0.29 -10.14
N ILE A 2 3.85 0.10 -11.03
CA ILE A 2 3.00 1.29 -10.86
C ILE A 2 1.55 0.78 -10.78
N LEU A 3 0.80 1.25 -9.80
CA LEU A 3 -0.61 0.93 -9.61
C LEU A 3 -1.43 2.21 -9.54
N SER A 4 -2.27 2.43 -10.53
CA SER A 4 -3.21 3.55 -10.53
C SER A 4 -4.57 3.13 -10.00
N THR A 5 -5.16 3.98 -9.18
CA THR A 5 -6.57 3.94 -8.79
C THR A 5 -7.28 5.15 -9.42
N ASP A 6 -8.56 5.35 -9.14
CA ASP A 6 -9.29 6.52 -9.66
C ASP A 6 -8.81 7.82 -8.98
N LYS A 7 -8.14 7.70 -7.83
CA LYS A 7 -7.74 8.83 -6.97
C LYS A 7 -6.23 9.01 -6.83
N MET A 8 -5.46 7.92 -6.91
CA MET A 8 -4.05 7.89 -6.51
C MET A 8 -3.21 7.05 -7.45
N VAL A 9 -1.91 7.34 -7.51
CA VAL A 9 -0.93 6.51 -8.19
C VAL A 9 0.10 6.03 -7.17
N PHE A 10 0.18 4.72 -7.00
CA PHE A 10 1.16 4.07 -6.15
C PHE A 10 2.37 3.62 -6.98
N VAL A 11 3.56 3.84 -6.46
CA VAL A 11 4.83 3.47 -7.09
C VAL A 11 5.64 2.62 -6.13
N THR A 12 6.31 1.60 -6.64
CA THR A 12 7.23 0.78 -5.83
C THR A 12 8.32 1.64 -5.21
N ASP A 13 8.45 1.53 -3.89
CA ASP A 13 9.59 2.03 -3.14
C ASP A 13 10.70 0.97 -3.21
N SER A 14 11.72 1.20 -4.03
CA SER A 14 12.81 0.25 -4.22
C SER A 14 13.74 0.09 -3.02
N GLU A 15 13.77 1.07 -2.09
CA GLU A 15 14.61 0.98 -0.90
C GLU A 15 13.97 0.08 0.16
N ASP A 16 12.64 0.14 0.26
CA ASP A 16 11.86 -0.65 1.22
C ASP A 16 11.25 -1.93 0.57
N SER A 17 11.64 -2.30 -0.66
CA SER A 17 11.15 -3.51 -1.34
C SER A 17 12.27 -4.53 -1.59
N ASP A 18 11.90 -5.81 -1.57
CA ASP A 18 12.76 -6.92 -1.95
C ASP A 18 12.02 -7.94 -2.84
N GLU A 19 12.63 -9.11 -3.05
CA GLU A 19 12.07 -10.16 -3.90
C GLU A 19 10.77 -10.79 -3.35
N TYR A 20 10.55 -10.73 -2.04
CA TYR A 20 9.43 -11.35 -1.32
C TYR A 20 8.35 -10.34 -0.94
N ILE A 21 8.74 -9.15 -0.50
CA ILE A 21 7.86 -8.08 -0.05
C ILE A 21 8.07 -6.85 -0.94
N GLU A 22 7.04 -6.48 -1.69
CA GLU A 22 7.03 -5.24 -2.46
C GLU A 22 6.16 -4.20 -1.77
N ASN A 23 6.70 -3.01 -1.53
CA ASN A 23 5.97 -1.90 -0.93
C ASN A 23 5.73 -0.82 -1.99
N LEU A 24 4.46 -0.59 -2.33
CA LEU A 24 4.05 0.56 -3.15
C LEU A 24 3.65 1.71 -2.23
N ARG A 25 4.09 2.93 -2.54
CA ARG A 25 3.75 4.14 -1.79
C ARG A 25 3.09 5.18 -2.67
N THR A 26 2.27 6.00 -2.03
CA THR A 26 1.74 7.24 -2.60
C THR A 26 1.58 8.27 -1.50
N GLU A 27 1.64 9.53 -1.89
CA GLU A 27 1.27 10.66 -1.05
C GLU A 27 -0.04 11.22 -1.60
N TYR A 28 -1.02 11.40 -0.71
CA TYR A 28 -2.30 11.96 -1.06
C TYR A 28 -2.79 12.87 0.06
N ASP A 29 -3.04 14.12 -0.29
CA ASP A 29 -3.24 15.21 0.66
C ASP A 29 -2.08 15.27 1.69
N THR A 30 -2.37 15.28 2.99
CA THR A 30 -1.36 15.28 4.06
C THR A 30 -0.97 13.86 4.52
N ASN A 31 -1.39 12.82 3.80
CA ASN A 31 -1.25 11.43 4.22
C ASN A 31 -0.34 10.62 3.29
N CYS A 32 0.45 9.73 3.88
CA CYS A 32 1.18 8.70 3.14
C CYS A 32 0.42 7.37 3.23
N TYR A 33 0.21 6.73 2.09
CA TYR A 33 -0.39 5.40 2.03
C TYR A 33 0.60 4.40 1.46
N ARG A 34 0.55 3.17 1.97
CA ARG A 34 1.37 2.05 1.52
C ARG A 34 0.50 0.85 1.19
N ILE A 35 0.76 0.23 0.04
CA ILE A 35 0.28 -1.11 -0.28
C ILE A 35 1.48 -2.05 -0.18
N GLN A 36 1.48 -2.91 0.83
CA GLN A 36 2.43 -4.01 0.93
C GLN A 36 1.89 -5.22 0.16
N ILE A 37 2.75 -5.83 -0.66
CA ILE A 37 2.48 -7.04 -1.43
C ILE A 37 3.41 -8.13 -0.92
N ASN A 38 2.85 -9.10 -0.21
CA ASN A 38 3.57 -10.29 0.20
C ASN A 38 3.43 -11.38 -0.88
N LYS A 39 4.52 -11.61 -1.60
CA LYS A 39 4.63 -12.55 -2.72
C LYS A 39 4.97 -13.98 -2.27
N THR A 40 5.26 -14.20 -0.99
CA THR A 40 5.54 -15.54 -0.45
C THR A 40 4.29 -16.41 -0.34
N LEU A 41 3.10 -15.80 -0.41
CA LEU A 41 1.80 -16.45 -0.36
C LEU A 41 1.25 -16.68 -1.77
N ASN A 42 0.46 -17.75 -1.95
CA ASN A 42 -0.22 -18.04 -3.20
C ASN A 42 -1.73 -18.23 -2.99
N PRO A 43 -2.59 -17.31 -3.44
CA PRO A 43 -2.25 -16.04 -4.13
C PRO A 43 -1.52 -15.03 -3.22
N PRO A 44 -0.83 -14.02 -3.80
CA PRO A 44 -0.17 -12.97 -3.02
C PRO A 44 -1.15 -12.24 -2.09
N TYR A 45 -0.63 -11.76 -0.97
CA TYR A 45 -1.43 -11.02 0.01
C TYR A 45 -1.11 -9.53 -0.04
N TYR A 46 -2.15 -8.71 -0.13
CA TYR A 46 -2.07 -7.27 -0.27
C TYR A 46 -2.61 -6.60 0.99
N GLN A 47 -1.89 -5.62 1.51
CA GLN A 47 -2.30 -4.86 2.68
C GLN A 47 -2.10 -3.36 2.46
N LEU A 48 -3.19 -2.61 2.56
CA LEU A 48 -3.20 -1.15 2.54
C LEU A 48 -3.08 -0.61 3.97
N SER A 49 -2.15 0.32 4.17
CA SER A 49 -1.97 1.02 5.44
C SER A 49 -1.75 2.51 5.25
N HIS A 50 -2.19 3.29 6.22
CA HIS A 50 -1.69 4.65 6.43
C HIS A 50 -0.34 4.57 7.13
N GLU A 51 0.66 5.30 6.64
CA GLU A 51 2.02 5.32 7.17
C GLU A 51 2.36 6.73 7.66
N TRP A 52 2.99 6.82 8.83
CA TRP A 52 3.53 8.07 9.34
C TRP A 52 4.82 7.83 10.12
N LYS A 53 5.58 8.90 10.35
CA LYS A 53 6.81 8.85 11.15
C LYS A 53 6.57 9.44 12.52
N GLU A 54 7.05 8.75 13.54
CA GLU A 54 7.13 9.25 14.91
C GLU A 54 8.60 9.25 15.33
N GLY A 55 9.26 10.40 15.18
CA GLY A 55 10.70 10.53 15.33
C GLY A 55 11.46 9.65 14.32
N LYS A 56 12.22 8.67 14.81
CA LYS A 56 12.95 7.70 13.97
C LYS A 56 12.13 6.46 13.59
N ARG A 57 10.92 6.30 14.12
CA ARG A 57 10.07 5.13 13.89
C ARG A 57 9.13 5.39 12.71
N LYS A 58 8.98 4.40 11.83
CA LYS A 58 7.86 4.33 10.87
C LYS A 58 6.72 3.55 11.53
N LEU A 59 5.54 4.14 11.61
CA LEU A 59 4.33 3.52 12.15
C LEU A 59 3.33 3.31 11.01
N ASN A 60 2.54 2.24 11.13
CA ASN A 60 1.56 1.86 10.11
C ASN A 60 0.23 1.51 10.77
N ASN A 61 -0.87 2.05 10.26
CA ASN A 61 -2.21 1.62 10.60
C ASN A 61 -2.80 0.83 9.43
N CYS A 62 -3.14 -0.44 9.65
CA CYS A 62 -3.76 -1.28 8.61
C CYS A 62 -5.20 -0.81 8.37
N LEU A 63 -5.51 -0.45 7.13
CA LEU A 63 -6.84 0.00 6.73
C LEU A 63 -7.65 -1.15 6.12
N PHE A 64 -7.01 -1.93 5.25
CA PHE A 64 -7.67 -3.00 4.53
C PHE A 64 -6.66 -4.03 4.01
N ALA A 65 -7.06 -5.29 3.92
CA ALA A 65 -6.20 -6.33 3.38
C ALA A 65 -7.00 -7.39 2.61
N SER A 66 -6.38 -7.94 1.57
CA SER A 66 -7.02 -8.94 0.71
C SER A 66 -5.99 -9.73 -0.06
N SER A 67 -6.34 -10.94 -0.49
CA SER A 67 -5.58 -11.69 -1.49
C SER A 67 -5.88 -11.26 -2.94
N LYS A 68 -6.77 -10.28 -3.13
CA LYS A 68 -7.16 -9.74 -4.45
C LYS A 68 -6.82 -8.26 -4.52
N LEU A 69 -5.93 -7.90 -5.44
CA LEU A 69 -5.53 -6.50 -5.66
C LEU A 69 -6.72 -5.59 -6.02
N GLU A 70 -7.66 -6.08 -6.83
CA GLU A 70 -8.88 -5.35 -7.20
C GLU A 70 -9.69 -4.90 -5.98
N LYS A 71 -9.76 -5.71 -4.92
CA LYS A 71 -10.46 -5.33 -3.68
C LYS A 71 -9.76 -4.18 -2.95
N ILE A 72 -8.43 -4.12 -3.01
CA ILE A 72 -7.64 -2.99 -2.47
C ILE A 72 -7.98 -1.72 -3.25
N VAL A 73 -7.96 -1.78 -4.57
CA VAL A 73 -8.28 -0.64 -5.46
C VAL A 73 -9.69 -0.13 -5.21
N ASN A 74 -10.68 -1.04 -5.15
CA ASN A 74 -12.07 -0.68 -4.87
C ASN A 74 -12.22 -0.02 -3.48
N TYR A 75 -11.54 -0.55 -2.46
CA TYR A 75 -11.56 0.05 -1.12
C TYR A 75 -11.02 1.49 -1.15
N ILE A 76 -9.89 1.74 -1.81
CA ILE A 76 -9.29 3.07 -1.94
C ILE A 76 -10.27 4.03 -2.61
N ASN A 77 -10.82 3.64 -3.76
CA ASN A 77 -11.74 4.50 -4.52
C ASN A 77 -13.02 4.83 -3.73
N GLN A 78 -13.52 3.90 -2.93
CA GLN A 78 -14.76 4.08 -2.19
C GLN A 78 -14.59 4.79 -0.84
N ASN A 79 -13.45 4.60 -0.15
CA ASN A 79 -13.34 4.96 1.27
C ASN A 79 -12.28 6.03 1.58
N ILE A 80 -11.28 6.23 0.73
CA ILE A 80 -10.26 7.25 0.97
C ILE A 80 -10.66 8.52 0.24
N GLN A 81 -10.79 9.62 0.97
CA GLN A 81 -11.20 10.94 0.47
C GLN A 81 -10.04 11.89 0.39
#